data_AF-A0A853BPJ0-F1
#
_entry.id   AF-A0A853BPJ0-F1
#
_cell.length_a   1.000
_cell.length_b   1.000
_cell.length_c   1.000
_cell.angle_alpha   90.00
_cell.angle_beta   90.00
_cell.angle_gamma   90.00
#
_symmetry.space_group_name_H-M   'P 1'
#
loop_
_entity.id
_entity.type
_entity.pdbx_description
1 polymer ?
#
loop_
_entity_poly.entity_id
_entity_poly.type
_entity_poly.pdbx_seq_one_letter_code
_entity_poly.pdbx_strand_id
1 'polypeptide(L)'
;MARCPECGAPAGPPSCEELFHAVLALDHARRPPWGPLHGVTVSCYLLQHAGRRPAADRDRAWALLTAYLDRGAEAAVRISERSRRANSHRNRGAALPGLFPGADAPAVAAPPAAFAVTIADVAQDGTFPAEGFADRLTDWARATVTAWREAEPERPRR
;
A
#
# COMPACT_ATOMS: atom_id res chain seq x y z
N MET A 1 14.96 -20.03 8.59
CA MET A 1 13.65 -19.40 8.90
C MET A 1 12.95 -19.17 7.58
N ALA A 2 11.71 -19.66 7.43
CA ALA A 2 10.94 -19.43 6.22
C ALA A 2 10.53 -17.95 6.11
N ARG A 3 10.34 -17.46 4.89
CA ARG A 3 9.89 -16.08 4.59
C ARG A 3 8.73 -16.11 3.62
N CYS A 4 7.88 -15.09 3.66
CA CYS A 4 6.83 -14.89 2.67
C CYS A 4 7.48 -14.66 1.30
N PRO A 5 7.12 -15.42 0.24
CA PRO A 5 7.74 -15.30 -1.08
C PRO A 5 7.35 -14.01 -1.82
N GLU A 6 6.30 -13.31 -1.38
CA GLU A 6 5.84 -12.07 -2.01
C GLU A 6 6.50 -10.82 -1.41
N CYS A 7 6.69 -10.76 -0.09
CA CYS A 7 7.18 -9.55 0.58
C CYS A 7 8.47 -9.72 1.39
N GLY A 8 8.92 -10.95 1.60
CA GLY A 8 10.12 -11.25 2.38
C GLY A 8 9.95 -11.19 3.91
N ALA A 9 8.74 -10.93 4.41
CA ALA A 9 8.43 -10.95 5.85
C ALA A 9 8.73 -12.34 6.46
N PRO A 10 9.06 -12.43 7.76
CA PRO A 10 9.17 -13.71 8.45
C PRO A 10 7.90 -14.56 8.25
N ALA A 11 8.05 -15.82 7.86
CA ALA A 11 6.93 -16.75 7.78
C ALA A 11 6.69 -17.37 9.16
N GLY A 12 5.45 -17.31 9.62
CA GLY A 12 5.00 -17.82 10.92
C GLY A 12 3.69 -17.17 11.32
N PRO A 13 3.04 -17.63 12.40
CA PRO A 13 1.86 -16.96 12.94
C PRO A 13 2.28 -15.69 13.71
N PRO A 14 1.56 -14.57 13.54
CA PRO A 14 0.53 -14.34 12.53
C PRO A 14 1.15 -14.17 11.13
N SER A 15 0.54 -14.79 10.13
CA SER A 15 0.89 -14.65 8.71
C SER A 15 0.61 -13.23 8.21
N CYS A 16 1.18 -12.87 7.05
CA CYS A 16 0.93 -11.56 6.44
C CYS A 16 -0.57 -11.28 6.22
N GLU A 17 -1.34 -12.32 5.91
CA GLU A 17 -2.79 -12.20 5.70
C GLU A 17 -3.55 -12.02 7.02
N GLU A 18 -3.19 -12.74 8.07
CA GLU A 18 -3.77 -12.57 9.41
C GLU A 18 -3.48 -11.17 9.96
N LEU A 19 -2.25 -10.69 9.80
CA LEU A 19 -1.86 -9.32 10.14
C LEU A 19 -2.67 -8.30 9.34
N PHE A 20 -2.88 -8.56 8.05
CA PHE A 20 -3.67 -7.67 7.20
C PHE A 20 -5.13 -7.60 7.66
N HIS A 21 -5.75 -8.74 7.98
CA HIS A 21 -7.11 -8.75 8.53
C HIS A 21 -7.19 -8.05 9.90
N ALA A 22 -6.17 -8.20 10.75
CA ALA A 22 -6.12 -7.52 12.05
C ALA A 22 -6.09 -5.98 11.90
N VAL A 23 -5.22 -5.44 11.03
CA VAL A 23 -5.21 -3.97 10.81
C VAL A 23 -6.47 -3.48 10.12
N LEU A 24 -7.07 -4.26 9.21
CA LEU A 24 -8.36 -3.89 8.59
C LEU A 24 -9.50 -3.82 9.61
N ALA A 25 -9.50 -4.67 10.63
CA ALA A 25 -10.48 -4.59 11.72
C ALA A 25 -10.33 -3.27 12.51
N LEU A 26 -9.09 -2.83 12.75
CA LEU A 26 -8.79 -1.55 13.40
C LEU A 26 -9.21 -0.36 12.53
N ASP A 27 -8.92 -0.40 11.23
CA ASP A 27 -9.33 0.62 10.27
C ASP A 27 -10.86 0.79 10.25
N HIS A 28 -11.59 -0.31 10.41
CA HIS A 28 -13.06 -0.34 10.39
C HIS A 28 -13.69 0.45 11.54
N ALA A 29 -12.96 0.66 12.65
CA ALA A 29 -13.38 1.53 13.74
C ALA A 29 -13.40 3.01 13.35
N ARG A 30 -12.76 3.39 12.23
CA ARG A 30 -12.67 4.76 11.69
C ARG A 30 -12.08 5.79 12.66
N ARG A 31 -11.30 5.33 13.65
CA ARG A 31 -10.64 6.19 14.63
C ARG A 31 -9.17 6.39 14.27
N PRO A 32 -8.59 7.55 14.56
CA PRO A 32 -7.14 7.73 14.48
C PRO A 32 -6.40 6.74 15.40
N PRO A 33 -5.21 6.26 14.99
CA PRO A 33 -4.53 6.58 13.74
C PRO A 33 -4.96 5.71 12.54
N TRP A 34 -5.58 4.55 12.76
CA TRP A 34 -5.82 3.53 11.73
C TRP A 34 -6.78 3.98 10.62
N GLY A 35 -7.99 4.41 10.97
CA GLY A 35 -9.05 4.72 10.01
C GLY A 35 -8.65 5.70 8.89
N PRO A 36 -8.08 6.87 9.22
CA PRO A 36 -7.61 7.83 8.21
C PRO A 36 -6.51 7.29 7.29
N LEU A 37 -5.74 6.30 7.74
CA LEU A 37 -4.57 5.75 7.03
C LEU A 37 -4.86 4.45 6.28
N HIS A 38 -6.10 3.95 6.33
CA HIS A 38 -6.57 2.74 5.64
C HIS A 38 -6.08 2.63 4.19
N GLY A 39 -6.22 3.71 3.41
CA GLY A 39 -5.81 3.70 2.00
C GLY A 39 -4.31 3.45 1.81
N VAL A 40 -3.48 3.95 2.71
CA VAL A 40 -2.02 3.75 2.70
C VAL A 40 -1.70 2.31 3.10
N THR A 41 -2.29 1.81 4.19
CA THR A 41 -2.16 0.42 4.65
C THR A 41 -2.48 -0.59 3.54
N VAL A 42 -3.64 -0.43 2.90
CA VAL A 42 -4.05 -1.30 1.78
C VAL A 42 -3.08 -1.19 0.60
N SER A 43 -2.64 0.02 0.26
CA SER A 43 -1.75 0.22 -0.88
C SER A 43 -0.36 -0.42 -0.67
N CYS A 44 0.21 -0.30 0.54
CA CYS A 44 1.45 -1.00 0.89
C CYS A 44 1.27 -2.52 0.78
N TYR A 45 0.21 -3.07 1.37
CA TYR A 45 -0.02 -4.51 1.34
C TYR A 45 -0.18 -5.05 -0.10
N LEU A 46 -0.97 -4.37 -0.94
CA LEU A 46 -1.21 -4.77 -2.32
C LEU A 46 0.05 -4.70 -3.19
N LEU A 47 0.89 -3.68 -3.00
CA LEU A 47 2.13 -3.54 -3.75
C LEU A 47 3.22 -4.53 -3.30
N GLN A 48 3.18 -4.99 -2.05
CA GLN A 48 4.07 -6.05 -1.56
C GLN A 48 3.55 -7.47 -1.82
N HIS A 49 2.26 -7.61 -2.16
CA HIS A 49 1.62 -8.90 -2.46
C HIS A 49 0.91 -8.84 -3.82
N ALA A 50 1.70 -8.47 -4.84
CA ALA A 50 1.19 -8.20 -6.19
C ALA A 50 0.54 -9.42 -6.86
N GLY A 51 0.79 -10.65 -6.38
CA GLY A 51 0.16 -11.87 -6.88
C GLY A 51 -1.31 -12.00 -6.49
N ARG A 52 -1.78 -11.20 -5.50
CA ARG A 52 -3.13 -11.32 -4.93
C ARG A 52 -4.20 -10.48 -5.63
N ARG A 53 -3.84 -9.58 -6.55
CA ARG A 53 -4.78 -8.68 -7.27
C ARG A 53 -4.38 -8.41 -8.73
N PRO A 54 -5.33 -8.00 -9.59
CA PRO A 54 -5.04 -7.57 -10.96
C PRO A 54 -4.12 -6.35 -11.02
N ALA A 55 -3.41 -6.20 -12.15
CA ALA A 55 -2.45 -5.10 -12.34
C ALA A 55 -3.03 -3.69 -12.17
N ALA A 56 -4.30 -3.48 -12.56
CA ALA A 56 -4.98 -2.18 -12.44
C ALA A 56 -5.15 -1.70 -10.98
N ASP A 57 -5.18 -2.61 -10.00
CA ASP A 57 -5.20 -2.25 -8.58
C ASP A 57 -3.84 -1.68 -8.12
N ARG A 58 -2.75 -2.00 -8.83
CA ARG A 58 -1.40 -1.54 -8.51
C ARG A 58 -1.17 -0.08 -8.88
N ASP A 59 -1.66 0.39 -10.02
CA ASP A 59 -1.50 1.80 -10.43
C ASP A 59 -2.17 2.74 -9.43
N ARG A 60 -3.36 2.37 -8.95
CA ARG A 60 -4.05 3.13 -7.91
C ARG A 60 -3.30 3.09 -6.57
N ALA A 61 -2.82 1.92 -6.17
CA ALA A 61 -2.03 1.79 -4.94
C ALA A 61 -0.75 2.63 -5.01
N TRP A 62 -0.09 2.63 -6.17
CA TRP A 62 1.11 3.42 -6.45
C TRP A 62 0.84 4.92 -6.36
N ALA A 63 -0.22 5.40 -7.03
CA ALA A 63 -0.63 6.79 -6.99
C ALA A 63 -0.93 7.28 -5.56
N LEU A 64 -1.56 6.43 -4.75
CA LEU A 64 -1.85 6.75 -3.36
C LEU A 64 -0.57 6.85 -2.53
N LEU A 65 0.34 5.87 -2.62
CA LEU A 65 1.60 5.88 -1.85
C LEU A 65 2.51 7.04 -2.26
N THR A 66 2.65 7.31 -3.55
CA THR A 66 3.48 8.43 -4.02
C THR A 66 2.92 9.78 -3.57
N ALA A 67 1.60 9.98 -3.63
CA ALA A 67 0.96 11.18 -3.10
C ALA A 67 1.08 11.29 -1.57
N TYR A 68 0.99 10.18 -0.85
CA TYR A 68 1.19 10.15 0.60
C TYR A 68 2.62 10.58 0.98
N LEU A 69 3.63 10.08 0.27
CA LEU A 69 5.03 10.42 0.53
C LEU A 69 5.41 11.84 0.10
N ASP A 70 4.78 12.39 -0.96
CA ASP A 70 5.05 13.75 -1.46
C ASP A 70 4.27 14.82 -0.70
N ARG A 71 3.02 14.54 -0.32
CA ARG A 71 2.05 15.54 0.18
C ARG A 71 1.43 15.19 1.54
N GLY A 72 1.82 14.08 2.16
CA GLY A 72 1.38 13.66 3.49
C GLY A 72 -0.01 12.99 3.52
N ALA A 73 -0.46 12.69 4.75
CA ALA A 73 -1.67 11.93 5.04
C ALA A 73 -2.95 12.54 4.44
N GLU A 74 -3.09 13.87 4.47
CA GLU A 74 -4.29 14.53 3.95
C GLU A 74 -4.49 14.30 2.45
N ALA A 75 -3.40 14.26 1.68
CA ALA A 75 -3.48 13.96 0.25
C ALA A 75 -3.96 12.53 0.01
N ALA A 76 -3.44 11.57 0.75
CA ALA A 76 -3.88 10.16 0.69
C ALA A 76 -5.36 9.99 1.07
N VAL A 77 -5.83 10.73 2.08
CA VAL A 77 -7.24 10.75 2.48
C VAL A 77 -8.13 11.30 1.35
N ARG A 78 -7.75 12.44 0.74
CA ARG A 78 -8.50 13.02 -0.39
C ARG A 78 -8.61 12.05 -1.56
N ILE A 79 -7.51 11.37 -1.88
CA ILE A 79 -7.45 10.32 -2.92
C ILE A 79 -8.43 9.18 -2.59
N SER A 80 -8.37 8.67 -1.37
CA SER A 80 -9.21 7.57 -0.90
C SER A 80 -10.70 7.92 -0.96
N GLU A 81 -11.07 9.11 -0.49
CA GLU A 81 -12.44 9.62 -0.53
C GLU A 81 -12.95 9.84 -1.96
N ARG A 82 -12.11 10.38 -2.85
CA ARG A 82 -12.46 10.57 -4.26
C ARG A 82 -12.76 9.25 -4.94
N SER A 83 -11.94 8.23 -4.67
CA SER A 83 -12.17 6.89 -5.20
C SER A 83 -13.40 6.20 -4.60
N ARG A 84 -13.70 6.40 -3.30
CA ARG A 84 -14.95 5.91 -2.69
C ARG A 84 -16.19 6.54 -3.35
N ARG A 85 -16.14 7.84 -3.65
CA ARG A 85 -17.22 8.55 -4.35
C ARG A 85 -17.40 8.04 -5.78
N ALA A 86 -16.30 7.82 -6.50
CA ALA A 86 -16.33 7.27 -7.85
C ALA A 86 -16.92 5.85 -7.91
N ASN A 87 -16.61 5.00 -6.92
CA ASN A 87 -17.18 3.65 -6.78
C ASN A 87 -18.61 3.61 -6.25
N SER A 88 -19.19 4.75 -5.84
CA SER A 88 -20.58 4.76 -5.38
C SER A 88 -21.53 4.44 -6.54
N HIS A 89 -22.60 3.69 -6.26
CA HIS A 89 -23.61 3.29 -7.26
C HIS A 89 -24.19 4.45 -8.10
N ARG A 90 -24.06 5.70 -7.60
CA ARG A 90 -24.49 6.93 -8.28
C ARG A 90 -23.60 7.33 -9.47
N ASN A 91 -22.43 6.70 -9.62
CA ASN A 91 -21.41 7.10 -10.60
C ASN A 91 -20.86 5.93 -11.43
N ARG A 92 -21.66 4.86 -11.62
CA ARG A 92 -21.32 3.59 -12.32
C ARG A 92 -20.76 3.69 -13.76
N GLY A 93 -20.53 4.88 -14.29
CA GLY A 93 -19.92 5.13 -15.60
C GLY A 93 -18.66 6.00 -15.57
N ALA A 94 -18.22 6.48 -14.40
CA ALA A 94 -16.99 7.25 -14.31
C ALA A 94 -15.79 6.30 -14.40
N ALA A 95 -15.22 6.20 -15.60
CA ALA A 95 -13.91 5.64 -15.84
C ALA A 95 -12.91 6.17 -14.78
N LEU A 96 -12.39 5.28 -13.94
CA LEU A 96 -11.25 5.55 -13.03
C LEU A 96 -9.97 6.02 -13.77
N PRO A 97 -9.70 5.65 -15.05
CA PRO A 97 -8.59 6.19 -15.82
C PRO A 97 -8.62 7.72 -15.86
N GLY A 98 -7.62 8.37 -15.24
CA GLY A 98 -7.48 9.82 -15.22
C GLY A 98 -7.70 10.50 -13.86
N LEU A 99 -8.06 9.76 -12.80
CA LEU A 99 -8.08 10.33 -11.45
C LEU A 99 -6.68 10.72 -10.93
N PHE A 100 -5.65 10.03 -11.42
CA PHE A 100 -4.23 10.24 -11.08
C PHE A 100 -3.36 10.24 -12.35
N PRO A 101 -3.45 11.27 -13.20
CA PRO A 101 -2.63 11.35 -14.41
C PRO A 101 -1.14 11.35 -14.06
N GLY A 102 -0.35 10.47 -14.69
CA GLY A 102 1.10 10.39 -14.49
C GLY A 102 1.55 9.60 -13.25
N ALA A 103 0.66 8.81 -12.64
CA ALA A 103 0.95 8.00 -11.46
C ALA A 103 0.84 6.49 -11.76
N ASP A 104 1.26 6.09 -12.96
CA ASP A 104 1.33 4.67 -13.33
C ASP A 104 2.40 4.00 -12.48
N ALA A 105 2.13 2.75 -12.05
CA ALA A 105 3.14 1.98 -11.36
C ALA A 105 4.33 1.72 -12.29
N PRO A 106 5.54 1.64 -11.74
CA PRO A 106 6.72 1.18 -12.45
C PRO A 106 6.48 -0.01 -13.38
N ALA A 107 6.92 0.13 -14.63
CA ALA A 107 6.84 -0.93 -15.64
C ALA A 107 7.95 -1.96 -15.39
N VAL A 108 7.77 -2.78 -14.35
CA VAL A 108 8.72 -3.82 -13.93
C VAL A 108 8.42 -5.15 -14.61
N ALA A 109 9.46 -5.91 -14.95
CA ALA A 109 9.31 -7.26 -15.52
C ALA A 109 8.72 -8.25 -14.50
N ALA A 110 9.06 -8.08 -13.23
CA ALA A 110 8.49 -8.80 -12.11
C ALA A 110 8.35 -7.86 -10.89
N PRO A 111 7.29 -7.99 -10.06
CA PRO A 111 7.20 -7.26 -8.81
C PRO A 111 8.37 -7.59 -7.86
N PRO A 112 8.82 -6.64 -7.03
CA PRO A 112 9.80 -6.93 -5.99
C PRO A 112 9.25 -7.97 -5.01
N ALA A 113 10.11 -8.89 -4.56
CA ALA A 113 9.77 -9.98 -3.64
C ALA A 113 10.34 -9.79 -2.22
N ALA A 114 11.13 -8.74 -2.00
CA ALA A 114 11.78 -8.44 -0.74
C ALA A 114 11.74 -6.94 -0.47
N PHE A 115 11.31 -6.57 0.73
CA PHE A 115 11.17 -5.19 1.16
C PHE A 115 11.87 -4.97 2.50
N ALA A 116 12.45 -3.80 2.69
CA ALA A 116 13.14 -3.44 3.95
C ALA A 116 12.18 -3.31 5.14
N VAL A 117 10.91 -2.97 4.87
CA VAL A 117 9.84 -2.87 5.86
C VAL A 117 8.62 -3.59 5.31
N THR A 118 8.00 -4.41 6.15
CA THR A 118 6.85 -5.27 5.82
C THR A 118 5.73 -5.05 6.83
N ILE A 119 4.57 -5.68 6.59
CA ILE A 119 3.45 -5.63 7.55
C ILE A 119 3.83 -6.15 8.94
N ALA A 120 4.80 -7.08 9.05
CA ALA A 120 5.26 -7.59 10.33
C ALA A 120 5.93 -6.51 11.18
N ASP A 121 6.73 -5.64 10.54
CA ASP A 121 7.43 -4.54 11.22
C ASP A 121 6.43 -3.47 11.71
N VAL A 122 5.36 -3.24 10.94
CA VAL A 122 4.28 -2.33 11.32
C VAL A 122 3.42 -2.92 12.43
N ALA A 123 3.15 -4.22 12.40
CA ALA A 123 2.34 -4.91 13.38
C ALA A 123 3.00 -5.02 14.76
N GLN A 124 4.34 -5.00 14.81
CA GLN A 124 5.15 -5.35 15.99
C GLN A 124 4.80 -6.76 16.50
N ASP A 125 4.08 -6.85 17.61
CA ASP A 125 3.61 -8.09 18.22
C ASP A 125 2.25 -8.58 17.66
N GLY A 126 1.81 -8.01 16.54
CA GLY A 126 0.54 -8.31 15.90
C GLY A 126 -0.59 -7.34 16.28
N THR A 127 -0.34 -6.37 17.15
CA THR A 127 -1.38 -5.50 17.71
C THR A 127 -1.54 -4.16 17.00
N PHE A 128 -0.58 -3.77 16.14
CA PHE A 128 -0.56 -2.47 15.46
C PHE A 128 -0.75 -1.30 16.45
N PRO A 129 0.14 -1.13 17.45
CA PRO A 129 -0.04 -0.15 18.51
C PRO A 129 -0.26 1.25 17.94
N ALA A 130 -1.17 2.03 18.51
CA ALA A 130 -1.52 3.35 17.99
C ALA A 130 -0.32 4.32 18.02
N GLU A 131 0.49 4.25 19.07
CA GLU A 131 1.70 5.04 19.22
C GLU A 131 2.70 4.69 18.10
N GLY A 132 3.17 5.71 17.37
CA GLY A 132 4.10 5.52 16.25
C GLY A 132 3.55 4.70 15.08
N PHE A 133 2.24 4.45 14.98
CA PHE A 133 1.65 3.74 13.85
C PHE A 133 1.87 4.49 12.54
N ALA A 134 1.67 5.82 12.54
CA ALA A 134 1.83 6.65 11.36
C ALA A 134 3.28 6.69 10.86
N ASP A 135 4.26 6.69 11.76
CA ASP A 135 5.67 6.70 11.42
C ASP A 135 6.07 5.36 10.79
N ARG A 136 5.70 4.23 11.43
CA ARG A 136 5.91 2.89 10.87
C ARG A 136 5.23 2.71 9.51
N LEU A 137 4.05 3.28 9.33
CA LEU A 137 3.36 3.24 8.05
C LEU A 137 4.08 4.10 6.99
N THR A 138 4.67 5.22 7.38
CA THR A 138 5.53 6.03 6.52
C THR A 138 6.75 5.25 6.07
N ASP A 139 7.41 4.55 6.99
CA ASP A 139 8.57 3.71 6.68
C ASP A 139 8.18 2.56 5.76
N TRP A 140 7.03 1.93 6.00
CA TRP A 140 6.49 0.88 5.12
C TRP A 140 6.20 1.38 3.71
N ALA A 141 5.60 2.57 3.58
CA ALA A 141 5.34 3.20 2.29
C ALA A 141 6.64 3.54 1.56
N ARG A 142 7.65 4.09 2.26
CA ARG A 142 8.97 4.40 1.69
C ARG A 142 9.69 3.15 1.18
N ALA A 143 9.74 2.10 2.00
CA ALA A 143 10.38 0.84 1.63
C ALA A 143 9.70 0.22 0.40
N THR A 144 8.37 0.27 0.35
CA THR A 144 7.59 -0.22 -0.80
C THR A 144 7.92 0.57 -2.07
N VAL A 145 7.83 1.90 -2.04
CA VAL A 145 8.12 2.75 -3.21
C VAL A 145 9.57 2.62 -3.68
N THR A 146 10.52 2.48 -2.75
CA THR A 146 11.95 2.30 -3.06
C THR A 146 12.18 1.01 -3.82
N ALA A 147 11.71 -0.13 -3.31
CA ALA A 147 11.90 -1.43 -3.96
C ALA A 147 11.29 -1.48 -5.37
N TRP A 148 10.13 -0.85 -5.57
CA TRP A 148 9.49 -0.78 -6.88
C TRP A 148 10.23 0.12 -7.87
N ARG A 149 10.85 1.23 -7.42
CA ARG A 149 11.71 2.08 -8.26
C ARG A 149 13.01 1.38 -8.63
N GLU A 150 13.60 0.63 -7.70
CA GLU A 150 14.83 -0.14 -7.93
C GLU A 150 14.61 -1.33 -8.87
N ALA A 151 13.40 -1.88 -8.90
CA ALA A 151 13.01 -2.93 -9.84
C ALA A 151 12.71 -2.42 -11.25
N GLU A 152 12.65 -1.11 -11.48
CA GLU A 152 12.53 -0.57 -12.83
C GLU A 152 13.78 -0.88 -13.64
N PRO A 153 13.63 -1.42 -14.87
CA PRO A 153 14.77 -1.55 -15.75
C PRO A 153 15.38 -0.16 -15.99
N GLU A 154 16.70 -0.07 -15.95
CA GLU A 154 17.42 1.18 -16.20
C GLU A 154 17.02 1.71 -17.59
N ARG A 155 16.28 2.83 -17.61
CA ARG A 155 15.80 3.41 -18.86
C ARG A 155 17.04 3.85 -19.65
N PRO A 156 17.27 3.39 -20.89
CA PRO A 156 18.47 3.73 -21.64
C PRO A 156 18.56 5.25 -21.74
N ARG A 157 19.66 5.80 -21.21
CA ARG A 157 19.98 7.23 -21.33
C ARG A 157 20.17 7.51 -22.82
N ARG A 158 19.27 8.29 -23.42
CA ARG A 158 19.41 8.81 -24.78
C ARG A 158 20.37 9.97 -24.79
#